data_AF-A0A957YNN5-F1
#
_entry.id   AF-A0A957YNN5-F1
#
_cell.length_a   1.000
_cell.length_b   1.000
_cell.length_c   1.000
_cell.angle_alpha   90.00
_cell.angle_beta   90.00
_cell.angle_gamma   90.00
#
_symmetry.space_group_name_H-M   'P 1'
#
loop_
_entity.id
_entity.type
_entity.pdbx_description
1 polymer ?
#
loop_
_entity_poly.entity_id
_entity_poly.type
_entity_poly.pdbx_seq_one_letter_code
_entity_poly.pdbx_strand_id
1 'polypeptide(L)'
;MKSAIYQAINKLYQAIPVAPGQYGWLSYLLRDQWFRHPLNSVEIRRGYLLLDEMEHAVFFPQFFQDQEQDARSVQVEMMGGPIIEATANIEQGTWALRLGAPFVEWVDTVGGAPHDDLLIYAQDAVAGKYFLRLQPREVRQEEVISERNRQLVRAAEQIVSADRKSRAAVPVAELAAALVGRGLFKHQVPPDDMHYVLHEFSRLRLYDDLGYAFEESIPPIKRNFNRFQAQGRPSQGQIDVSEAPAWFDEDEDLDAWRQAYDVFGVNYDDFDDVSMMDSFIDDPDDAFWDVEDDPGMDDNASELCEGYQSYLSEFYNIESNEQPLSHMEFHLLEAELEMLVGLEQEFGYLMPEQEKRKL
;
A
#
# COMPACT_ATOMS: atom_id res chain seq x y z
N MET A 1 26.29 8.04 9.43
CA MET A 1 26.28 6.58 9.18
C MET A 1 25.04 5.88 9.74
N LYS A 2 24.94 5.44 11.01
CA LYS A 2 23.72 4.75 11.53
C LYS A 2 22.41 5.52 11.32
N SER A 3 22.41 6.84 11.54
CA SER A 3 21.21 7.68 11.35
C SER A 3 20.76 7.75 9.89
N ALA A 4 21.69 7.75 8.93
CA ALA A 4 21.39 7.83 7.50
C ALA A 4 20.80 6.51 6.98
N ILE A 5 21.32 5.37 7.47
CA ILE A 5 20.79 4.04 7.16
C ILE A 5 19.35 3.88 7.69
N TYR A 6 19.09 4.30 8.94
CA TYR A 6 17.72 4.29 9.47
C TYR A 6 16.79 5.24 8.69
N GLN A 7 17.29 6.38 8.21
CA GLN A 7 16.51 7.29 7.37
C GLN A 7 16.21 6.69 6.00
N ALA A 8 17.18 6.01 5.36
CA ALA A 8 16.99 5.32 4.09
C ALA A 8 16.01 4.15 4.21
N ILE A 9 16.15 3.31 5.25
CA ILE A 9 15.24 2.19 5.52
C ILE A 9 13.82 2.70 5.80
N ASN A 10 13.66 3.80 6.56
CA ASN A 10 12.35 4.39 6.81
C ASN A 10 11.67 4.96 5.55
N LYS A 11 12.39 5.14 4.44
CA LYS A 11 11.82 5.54 3.15
C LYS A 11 11.35 4.32 2.33
N LEU A 12 11.78 3.11 2.67
CA LEU A 12 11.35 1.89 1.99
C LEU A 12 10.00 1.45 2.55
N TYR A 13 8.95 1.54 1.74
CA TYR A 13 7.60 1.11 2.13
C TYR A 13 7.56 -0.33 2.66
N GLN A 14 8.33 -1.24 2.05
CA GLN A 14 8.39 -2.63 2.48
C GLN A 14 9.05 -2.83 3.86
N ALA A 15 9.90 -1.91 4.32
CA ALA A 15 10.64 -2.08 5.57
C ALA A 15 9.83 -1.55 6.76
N ILE A 16 9.08 -2.43 7.40
CA ILE A 16 8.14 -2.06 8.47
C ILE A 16 8.81 -2.17 9.84
N PRO A 17 8.78 -1.11 10.67
CA PRO A 17 9.32 -1.17 12.02
C PRO A 17 8.46 -2.10 12.89
N VAL A 18 9.07 -3.17 13.42
CA VAL A 18 8.41 -4.15 14.30
C VAL A 18 8.81 -3.98 15.77
N ALA A 19 9.98 -3.42 16.03
CA ALA A 19 10.47 -3.03 17.36
C ALA A 19 11.55 -1.94 17.23
N PRO A 20 12.00 -1.29 18.32
CA PRO A 20 13.07 -0.30 18.24
C PRO A 20 14.33 -0.85 17.56
N GLY A 21 14.69 -0.31 16.40
CA GLY A 21 15.84 -0.75 15.59
C GLY A 21 15.65 -2.10 14.90
N GLN A 22 14.42 -2.63 14.81
CA GLN A 22 14.11 -3.87 14.12
C GLN A 22 13.04 -3.63 13.05
N TYR A 23 13.30 -4.15 11.87
CA TYR A 23 12.43 -4.05 10.71
C TYR A 23 12.06 -5.46 10.23
N GLY A 24 10.83 -5.60 9.76
CA GLY A 24 10.39 -6.77 9.01
C GLY A 24 9.91 -6.33 7.64
N TRP A 25 10.09 -7.19 6.66
CA TRP A 25 9.66 -6.92 5.29
C TRP A 25 8.16 -7.22 5.14
N LEU A 26 7.37 -6.29 4.59
CA LEU A 26 5.91 -6.33 4.62
C LEU A 26 5.35 -7.63 4.05
N SER A 27 5.83 -8.07 2.87
CA SER A 27 5.35 -9.31 2.23
C SER A 27 5.57 -10.56 3.11
N TYR A 28 6.61 -10.58 3.94
CA TYR A 28 6.83 -11.67 4.91
C TYR A 28 6.02 -11.48 6.19
N LEU A 29 5.81 -10.23 6.62
CA LEU A 29 5.00 -9.92 7.79
C LEU A 29 3.53 -10.29 7.56
N LEU A 30 3.03 -10.19 6.33
CA LEU A 30 1.67 -10.57 5.95
C LEU A 30 1.38 -12.06 6.15
N ARG A 31 2.41 -12.91 6.17
CA ARG A 31 2.24 -14.34 6.38
C ARG A 31 1.48 -14.63 7.69
N ASP A 32 0.50 -15.52 7.58
CA ASP A 32 -0.35 -15.97 8.67
C ASP A 32 -1.25 -14.88 9.27
N GLN A 33 -1.62 -13.85 8.49
CA GLN A 33 -2.55 -12.80 8.90
C GLN A 33 -3.92 -12.93 8.20
N TRP A 34 -4.95 -12.51 8.92
CA TRP A 34 -6.35 -12.54 8.55
C TRP A 34 -6.89 -11.12 8.41
N PHE A 35 -7.62 -10.86 7.33
CA PHE A 35 -8.25 -9.57 7.04
C PHE A 35 -9.74 -9.78 6.77
N ARG A 36 -10.53 -8.71 6.90
CA ARG A 36 -11.97 -8.73 6.69
C ARG A 36 -12.33 -7.77 5.57
N HIS A 37 -13.04 -8.28 4.59
CA HIS A 37 -13.57 -7.52 3.47
C HIS A 37 -15.12 -7.66 3.47
N PRO A 38 -15.88 -6.60 3.76
CA PRO A 38 -17.33 -6.63 3.68
C PRO A 38 -17.81 -6.73 2.23
N LEU A 39 -18.57 -7.77 1.88
CA LEU A 39 -19.02 -7.98 0.51
C LEU A 39 -20.18 -7.04 0.12
N ASN A 40 -20.06 -6.43 -1.06
CA ASN A 40 -21.13 -5.67 -1.66
C ASN A 40 -21.83 -6.40 -2.82
N SER A 41 -23.02 -5.93 -3.20
CA SER A 41 -23.82 -6.55 -4.28
C SER A 41 -23.19 -6.43 -5.67
N VAL A 42 -22.31 -5.46 -5.88
CA VAL A 42 -21.64 -5.26 -7.17
C VAL A 42 -20.51 -6.29 -7.33
N GLU A 43 -19.69 -6.46 -6.30
CA GLU A 43 -18.59 -7.42 -6.22
C GLU A 43 -19.07 -8.85 -6.44
N ILE A 44 -20.12 -9.25 -5.71
CA ILE A 44 -20.73 -10.59 -5.85
C ILE A 44 -21.20 -10.82 -7.28
N ARG A 45 -21.87 -9.83 -7.90
CA ARG A 45 -22.43 -9.99 -9.26
C ARG A 45 -21.37 -9.92 -10.35
N ARG A 46 -20.32 -9.13 -10.16
CA ARG A 46 -19.31 -8.86 -11.19
C ARG A 46 -18.09 -9.77 -11.08
N GLY A 47 -17.87 -10.41 -9.94
CA GLY A 47 -16.75 -11.31 -9.73
C GLY A 47 -15.43 -10.57 -9.51
N TYR A 48 -15.44 -9.48 -8.77
CA TYR A 48 -14.24 -8.78 -8.31
C TYR A 48 -14.40 -8.34 -6.87
N LEU A 49 -13.29 -8.02 -6.20
CA LEU A 49 -13.27 -7.33 -4.90
C LEU A 49 -12.68 -5.95 -5.10
N LEU A 50 -13.33 -4.90 -4.65
CA LEU A 50 -12.73 -3.56 -4.59
C LEU A 50 -11.80 -3.52 -3.39
N LEU A 51 -10.54 -3.15 -3.62
CA LEU A 51 -9.51 -3.16 -2.60
C LEU A 51 -9.37 -1.76 -2.01
N ASP A 52 -9.49 -1.66 -0.70
CA ASP A 52 -8.97 -0.49 0.02
C ASP A 52 -7.42 -0.51 0.05
N GLU A 53 -6.80 0.53 0.62
CA GLU A 53 -5.33 0.60 0.66
C GLU A 53 -4.70 -0.52 1.51
N MET A 54 -5.40 -1.01 2.53
CA MET A 54 -4.94 -2.13 3.35
C MET A 54 -4.93 -3.43 2.54
N GLU A 55 -6.05 -3.77 1.90
CA GLU A 55 -6.24 -4.96 1.10
C GLU A 55 -5.35 -4.92 -0.14
N HIS A 56 -5.17 -3.74 -0.75
CA HIS A 56 -4.22 -3.55 -1.83
C HIS A 56 -2.80 -3.88 -1.37
N ALA A 57 -2.38 -3.38 -0.21
CA ALA A 57 -1.08 -3.72 0.38
C ALA A 57 -0.95 -5.21 0.76
N VAL A 58 -2.07 -5.87 1.08
CA VAL A 58 -2.10 -7.31 1.37
C VAL A 58 -1.88 -8.15 0.10
N PHE A 59 -2.58 -7.84 -0.99
CA PHE A 59 -2.50 -8.61 -2.24
C PHE A 59 -1.30 -8.25 -3.11
N PHE A 60 -0.89 -6.98 -3.10
CA PHE A 60 0.17 -6.43 -3.95
C PHE A 60 1.13 -5.57 -3.12
N PRO A 61 1.84 -6.17 -2.14
CA PRO A 61 2.71 -5.41 -1.23
C PRO A 61 3.79 -4.62 -1.99
N GLN A 62 4.31 -5.15 -3.11
CA GLN A 62 5.40 -4.53 -3.88
C GLN A 62 4.98 -3.26 -4.62
N PHE A 63 3.67 -3.08 -4.89
CA PHE A 63 3.15 -1.93 -5.63
C PHE A 63 3.63 -0.58 -5.04
N PHE A 64 3.57 -0.43 -3.72
CA PHE A 64 3.90 0.84 -3.07
C PHE A 64 5.41 1.12 -2.97
N GLN A 65 6.27 0.19 -3.39
CA GLN A 65 7.71 0.40 -3.46
C GLN A 65 8.10 1.12 -4.76
N ASP A 66 7.65 0.58 -5.89
CA ASP A 66 8.06 1.07 -7.21
C ASP A 66 7.00 1.99 -7.85
N GLN A 67 5.80 2.08 -7.26
CA GLN A 67 4.61 2.75 -7.82
C GLN A 67 4.21 2.25 -9.22
N GLU A 68 4.79 1.13 -9.67
CA GLU A 68 4.46 0.46 -10.91
C GLU A 68 3.36 -0.58 -10.68
N GLN A 69 2.56 -0.83 -11.71
CA GLN A 69 1.53 -1.86 -11.64
C GLN A 69 2.19 -3.22 -11.40
N ASP A 70 1.89 -3.83 -10.26
CA ASP A 70 2.31 -5.20 -9.96
C ASP A 70 1.53 -6.14 -10.89
N ALA A 71 2.15 -6.49 -12.02
CA ALA A 71 1.56 -7.35 -13.05
C ALA A 71 1.44 -8.82 -12.61
N ARG A 72 1.74 -9.14 -11.36
CA ARG A 72 1.68 -10.52 -10.85
C ARG A 72 0.24 -11.05 -10.82
N SER A 73 0.11 -12.34 -11.11
CA SER A 73 -1.09 -13.09 -10.75
C SER A 73 -0.95 -13.60 -9.32
N VAL A 74 -2.05 -13.59 -8.59
CA VAL A 74 -2.16 -14.17 -7.26
C VAL A 74 -3.07 -15.39 -7.30
N GLN A 75 -2.69 -16.42 -6.58
CA GLN A 75 -3.45 -17.64 -6.41
C GLN A 75 -4.37 -17.50 -5.19
N VAL A 76 -5.67 -17.71 -5.42
CA VAL A 76 -6.70 -17.56 -4.41
C VAL A 76 -7.47 -18.87 -4.26
N GLU A 77 -7.30 -19.53 -3.11
CA GLU A 77 -8.05 -20.72 -2.73
C GLU A 77 -9.34 -20.32 -1.99
N MET A 78 -10.49 -20.79 -2.47
CA MET A 78 -11.76 -20.56 -1.78
C MET A 78 -12.12 -21.75 -0.88
N MET A 79 -12.61 -21.48 0.33
CA MET A 79 -12.99 -22.53 1.28
C MET A 79 -14.04 -23.47 0.68
N GLY A 80 -13.64 -24.73 0.46
CA GLY A 80 -14.49 -25.76 -0.14
C GLY A 80 -14.84 -25.49 -1.61
N GLY A 81 -14.14 -24.56 -2.25
CA GLY A 81 -14.37 -24.10 -3.62
C GLY A 81 -13.16 -24.30 -4.53
N PRO A 82 -13.13 -23.60 -5.68
CA PRO A 82 -12.01 -23.66 -6.61
C PRO A 82 -10.78 -22.89 -6.09
N ILE A 83 -9.63 -23.21 -6.69
CA ILE A 83 -8.44 -22.37 -6.66
C ILE A 83 -8.45 -21.58 -7.98
N ILE A 84 -8.30 -20.26 -7.89
CA ILE A 84 -8.30 -19.36 -9.05
C ILE A 84 -7.02 -18.54 -9.10
N GLU A 85 -6.61 -18.18 -10.32
CA GLU A 85 -5.59 -17.16 -10.55
C GLU A 85 -6.31 -15.84 -10.77
N ALA A 86 -5.95 -14.83 -9.98
CA ALA A 86 -6.54 -13.51 -10.00
C ALA A 86 -5.47 -12.46 -10.31
N THR A 87 -5.88 -11.34 -10.91
CA THR A 87 -4.98 -10.24 -11.25
C THR A 87 -5.54 -8.94 -10.70
N ALA A 88 -4.66 -7.97 -10.46
CA ALA A 88 -5.08 -6.60 -10.22
C ALA A 88 -5.79 -6.04 -11.47
N ASN A 89 -6.82 -5.23 -11.25
CA ASN A 89 -7.47 -4.42 -12.27
C ASN A 89 -7.92 -3.09 -11.64
N ILE A 90 -8.23 -2.10 -12.46
CA ILE A 90 -8.90 -0.88 -12.00
C ILE A 90 -10.38 -0.98 -12.37
N GLU A 91 -11.25 -0.91 -11.37
CA GLU A 91 -12.70 -0.90 -11.51
C GLU A 91 -13.24 0.35 -10.82
N GLN A 92 -14.00 1.18 -11.55
CA GLN A 92 -14.59 2.42 -11.01
C GLN A 92 -13.56 3.41 -10.41
N GLY A 93 -12.33 3.41 -10.93
CA GLY A 93 -11.25 4.26 -10.42
C GLY A 93 -10.57 3.72 -9.14
N THR A 94 -10.95 2.52 -8.69
CA THR A 94 -10.38 1.86 -7.52
C THR A 94 -9.69 0.56 -7.93
N TRP A 95 -8.62 0.20 -7.22
CA TRP A 95 -7.97 -1.09 -7.40
C TRP A 95 -8.93 -2.23 -7.06
N ALA A 96 -8.88 -3.29 -7.84
CA ALA A 96 -9.75 -4.43 -7.69
C ALA A 96 -9.01 -5.74 -7.93
N LEU A 97 -9.36 -6.78 -7.17
CA LEU A 97 -8.92 -8.14 -7.41
C LEU A 97 -9.94 -8.87 -8.28
N ARG A 98 -9.57 -9.19 -9.52
CA ARG A 98 -10.48 -9.85 -10.46
C ARG A 98 -10.50 -11.36 -10.25
N LEU A 99 -11.61 -11.87 -9.69
CA LEU A 99 -11.79 -13.29 -9.38
C LEU A 99 -12.61 -14.05 -10.44
N GLY A 100 -13.47 -13.34 -11.18
CA GLY A 100 -14.26 -13.85 -12.28
C GLY A 100 -15.48 -14.68 -11.89
N ALA A 101 -16.06 -15.37 -12.89
CA ALA A 101 -17.25 -16.20 -12.73
C ALA A 101 -17.13 -17.31 -11.66
N PRO A 102 -15.98 -17.99 -11.48
CA PRO A 102 -15.85 -19.02 -10.44
C PRO A 102 -16.11 -18.50 -9.02
N PHE A 103 -15.78 -17.23 -8.74
CA PHE A 103 -16.10 -16.60 -7.46
C PHE A 103 -17.59 -16.41 -7.28
N VAL A 104 -18.28 -15.89 -8.31
CA VAL A 104 -19.74 -15.68 -8.28
C VAL A 104 -20.46 -17.00 -7.99
N GLU A 105 -20.08 -18.06 -8.72
CA GLU A 105 -20.64 -19.40 -8.54
C GLU A 105 -20.35 -19.98 -7.14
N TRP A 106 -19.15 -19.73 -6.61
CA TRP A 106 -18.78 -20.15 -5.26
C TRP A 106 -19.61 -19.42 -4.20
N VAL A 107 -19.74 -18.08 -4.27
CA VAL A 107 -20.56 -17.27 -3.35
C VAL A 107 -22.00 -17.77 -3.36
N ASP A 108 -22.59 -17.98 -4.54
CA ASP A 108 -23.95 -18.51 -4.68
C ASP A 108 -24.09 -19.91 -4.06
N THR A 109 -23.09 -20.78 -4.26
CA THR A 109 -23.09 -22.16 -3.74
C THR A 109 -23.02 -22.20 -2.22
N VAL A 110 -22.21 -21.34 -1.60
CA VAL A 110 -22.11 -21.27 -0.14
C VAL A 110 -23.24 -20.44 0.49
N GLY A 111 -24.10 -19.83 -0.33
CA GLY A 111 -25.23 -19.02 0.11
C GLY A 111 -24.83 -17.66 0.64
N GLY A 112 -23.75 -17.07 0.11
CA GLY A 112 -23.32 -15.74 0.51
C GLY A 112 -24.24 -14.64 0.02
N ALA A 113 -24.40 -13.64 0.87
CA ALA A 113 -25.25 -12.49 0.63
C ALA A 113 -24.45 -11.18 0.71
N PRO A 114 -24.97 -10.08 0.14
CA PRO A 114 -24.44 -8.76 0.44
C PRO A 114 -24.42 -8.52 1.96
N HIS A 115 -23.39 -7.81 2.44
CA HIS A 115 -23.11 -7.57 3.86
C HIS A 115 -22.61 -8.76 4.68
N ASP A 116 -22.44 -9.93 4.07
CA ASP A 116 -21.56 -10.95 4.63
C ASP A 116 -20.10 -10.51 4.48
N ASP A 117 -19.22 -11.10 5.29
CA ASP A 117 -17.80 -10.80 5.19
C ASP A 117 -17.07 -11.90 4.44
N LEU A 118 -16.06 -11.48 3.70
CA LEU A 118 -15.01 -12.33 3.20
C LEU A 118 -13.80 -12.20 4.11
N LEU A 119 -13.42 -13.32 4.74
CA LEU A 119 -12.18 -13.42 5.49
C LEU A 119 -11.06 -13.79 4.54
N ILE A 120 -10.04 -12.94 4.47
CA ILE A 120 -8.86 -13.11 3.63
C ILE A 120 -7.71 -13.58 4.51
N TYR A 121 -7.15 -14.75 4.22
CA TYR A 121 -5.97 -15.28 4.88
C TYR A 121 -4.77 -15.24 3.95
N ALA A 122 -3.75 -14.48 4.34
CA ALA A 122 -2.48 -14.41 3.62
C ALA A 122 -1.61 -15.62 4.00
N GLN A 123 -1.67 -16.69 3.19
CA GLN A 123 -0.87 -17.90 3.37
C GLN A 123 0.60 -17.63 3.08
N ASP A 124 0.88 -17.00 1.93
CA ASP A 124 2.21 -16.64 1.49
C ASP A 124 2.11 -15.47 0.50
N ALA A 125 2.19 -14.24 1.01
CA ALA A 125 2.06 -13.04 0.18
C ALA A 125 3.24 -12.85 -0.79
N VAL A 126 4.41 -13.45 -0.52
CA VAL A 126 5.56 -13.42 -1.44
C VAL A 126 5.25 -14.29 -2.66
N ALA A 127 4.76 -15.51 -2.44
CA ALA A 127 4.34 -16.41 -3.51
C ALA A 127 2.95 -16.07 -4.10
N GLY A 128 2.29 -15.02 -3.61
CA GLY A 128 0.97 -14.60 -4.05
C GLY A 128 -0.15 -15.59 -3.71
N LYS A 129 -0.06 -16.30 -2.58
CA LYS A 129 -1.05 -17.32 -2.16
C LYS A 129 -1.94 -16.82 -1.06
N TYR A 130 -3.24 -16.84 -1.31
CA TYR A 130 -4.27 -16.37 -0.40
C TYR A 130 -5.39 -17.40 -0.29
N PHE A 131 -6.07 -17.38 0.84
CA PHE A 131 -7.23 -18.21 1.09
C PHE A 131 -8.42 -17.34 1.50
N LEU A 132 -9.58 -17.62 0.91
CA LEU A 132 -10.82 -16.89 1.16
C LEU A 132 -11.84 -17.78 1.85
N ARG A 133 -12.52 -17.20 2.82
CA ARG A 133 -13.64 -17.84 3.51
C ARG A 133 -14.77 -16.85 3.71
N LEU A 134 -15.98 -17.25 3.33
CA LEU A 134 -17.17 -16.49 3.67
C LEU A 134 -17.50 -16.64 5.17
N GLN A 135 -17.83 -15.51 5.80
CA GLN A 135 -18.42 -15.42 7.13
C GLN A 135 -19.79 -14.74 7.02
N PRO A 136 -20.88 -15.50 7.14
CA PRO A 136 -22.22 -14.92 7.21
C PRO A 136 -22.35 -13.94 8.38
N ARG A 137 -23.15 -12.89 8.19
CA ARG A 137 -23.33 -11.85 9.21
C ARG A 137 -23.86 -12.41 10.53
N GLU A 138 -24.74 -13.41 10.49
CA GLU A 138 -25.38 -13.98 11.68
C GLU A 138 -24.41 -14.75 12.58
N VAL A 139 -23.27 -15.20 12.04
CA VAL A 139 -22.26 -15.96 12.79
C VAL A 139 -21.05 -15.10 13.19
N ARG A 140 -21.14 -13.78 12.99
CA ARG A 140 -20.13 -12.83 13.44
C ARG A 140 -20.02 -12.85 14.96
N GLN A 141 -18.78 -12.87 15.44
CA GLN A 141 -18.47 -12.85 16.87
C GLN A 141 -18.32 -11.40 17.33
N GLU A 142 -19.43 -10.66 17.40
CA GLU A 142 -19.42 -9.21 17.62
C GLU A 142 -18.63 -8.76 18.86
N GLU A 143 -18.70 -9.51 19.96
CA GLU A 143 -17.94 -9.19 21.17
C GLU A 143 -16.42 -9.27 20.94
N VAL A 144 -15.98 -10.31 20.22
CA VAL A 144 -14.57 -10.51 19.89
C VAL A 144 -14.12 -9.45 18.90
N ILE A 145 -14.91 -9.22 17.84
CA ILE A 145 -14.62 -8.20 16.81
C ILE A 145 -14.52 -6.81 17.44
N SER A 146 -15.45 -6.43 18.33
CA SER A 146 -15.39 -5.16 19.05
C SER A 146 -14.09 -5.00 19.84
N GLU A 147 -13.62 -6.06 20.51
CA GLU A 147 -12.32 -6.02 21.20
C GLU A 147 -11.15 -5.90 20.23
N ARG A 148 -11.19 -6.58 19.06
CA ARG A 148 -10.19 -6.40 17.99
C ARG A 148 -10.18 -4.97 17.47
N ASN A 149 -11.35 -4.37 17.23
CA ASN A 149 -11.48 -2.99 16.74
C ASN A 149 -10.85 -2.01 17.75
N ARG A 150 -11.10 -2.17 19.05
CA ARG A 150 -10.45 -1.35 20.09
C ARG A 150 -8.93 -1.48 20.09
N GLN A 151 -8.40 -2.67 19.84
CA GLN A 151 -6.95 -2.90 19.74
C GLN A 151 -6.37 -2.19 18.51
N LEU A 152 -7.07 -2.25 17.37
CA LEU A 152 -6.69 -1.54 16.15
C LEU A 152 -6.68 -0.04 16.38
N VAL A 153 -7.75 0.54 16.93
CA VAL A 153 -7.84 1.97 17.25
C VAL A 153 -6.67 2.42 18.13
N ARG A 154 -6.44 1.73 19.25
CA ARG A 154 -5.36 2.09 20.18
C ARG A 154 -3.99 2.04 19.50
N ALA A 155 -3.76 1.05 18.65
CA ALA A 155 -2.50 0.93 17.95
C ALA A 155 -2.33 2.03 16.89
N ALA A 156 -3.37 2.33 16.11
CA ALA A 156 -3.34 3.39 15.11
C ALA A 156 -3.09 4.76 15.75
N GLU A 157 -3.82 5.10 16.82
CA GLU A 157 -3.62 6.35 17.55
C GLU A 157 -2.21 6.46 18.14
N GLN A 158 -1.63 5.36 18.62
CA GLN A 158 -0.25 5.34 19.09
C GLN A 158 0.77 5.56 17.97
N ILE A 159 0.55 4.97 16.79
CA ILE A 159 1.42 5.17 15.61
C ILE A 159 1.37 6.63 15.21
N VAL A 160 0.17 7.17 14.95
CA VAL A 160 -0.02 8.56 14.53
C VAL A 160 0.50 9.53 15.60
N SER A 161 0.29 9.25 16.88
CA SER A 161 0.79 10.11 17.96
C SER A 161 2.31 10.11 18.08
N ALA A 162 2.98 8.99 17.82
CA ALA A 162 4.44 8.92 17.86
C ALA A 162 5.06 9.72 16.70
N ASP A 163 4.37 9.72 15.57
CA ASP A 163 4.84 10.24 14.29
C ASP A 163 4.42 11.70 14.01
N ARG A 164 3.49 12.23 14.80
CA ARG A 164 3.10 13.65 14.78
C ARG A 164 4.29 14.62 14.91
N LYS A 165 5.41 14.16 15.49
CA LYS A 165 6.63 14.98 15.61
C LYS A 165 7.38 15.12 14.28
N SER A 166 7.22 14.16 13.37
CA SER A 166 7.87 14.07 12.06
C SER A 166 7.00 14.65 10.96
N ARG A 167 5.69 14.42 11.02
CA ARG A 167 4.75 14.80 9.94
C ARG A 167 3.36 15.20 10.46
N ALA A 168 2.62 15.90 9.60
CA ALA A 168 1.28 16.39 9.91
C ALA A 168 0.22 15.28 9.91
N ALA A 169 0.37 14.28 9.02
CA ALA A 169 -0.49 13.13 8.89
C ALA A 169 0.34 11.90 8.50
N VAL A 170 -0.16 10.71 8.81
CA VAL A 170 0.44 9.42 8.43
C VAL A 170 -0.27 8.90 7.18
N PRO A 171 0.43 8.69 6.06
CA PRO A 171 -0.16 8.10 4.85
C PRO A 171 -0.86 6.78 5.16
N VAL A 172 -2.00 6.53 4.50
CA VAL A 172 -2.87 5.38 4.76
C VAL A 172 -2.11 4.07 4.60
N ALA A 173 -1.40 3.91 3.48
CA ALA A 173 -0.62 2.71 3.19
C ALA A 173 0.45 2.44 4.25
N GLU A 174 1.13 3.47 4.76
CA GLU A 174 2.13 3.33 5.82
C GLU A 174 1.51 2.95 7.16
N LEU A 175 0.36 3.56 7.51
CA LEU A 175 -0.39 3.18 8.70
C LEU A 175 -0.83 1.73 8.63
N ALA A 176 -1.37 1.31 7.48
CA ALA A 176 -1.79 -0.05 7.22
C ALA A 176 -0.64 -1.05 7.44
N ALA A 177 0.49 -0.79 6.79
CA ALA A 177 1.67 -1.64 6.91
C ALA A 177 2.23 -1.68 8.35
N ALA A 178 2.23 -0.56 9.07
CA ALA A 178 2.63 -0.51 10.48
C ALA A 178 1.68 -1.32 11.39
N LEU A 179 0.37 -1.31 11.12
CA LEU A 179 -0.62 -2.14 11.85
C LEU A 179 -0.39 -3.64 11.60
N VAL A 180 -0.07 -4.01 10.35
CA VAL A 180 0.36 -5.37 9.97
C VAL A 180 1.64 -5.76 10.71
N GLY A 181 2.65 -4.88 10.78
CA GLY A 181 3.90 -5.11 11.49
C GLY A 181 3.73 -5.32 13.00
N ARG A 182 2.72 -4.70 13.60
CA ARG A 182 2.32 -4.94 14.99
C ARG A 182 1.58 -6.27 15.21
N GLY A 183 1.30 -7.02 14.14
CA GLY A 183 0.66 -8.33 14.20
C GLY A 183 -0.81 -8.28 14.62
N LEU A 184 -1.50 -7.16 14.39
CA LEU A 184 -2.91 -7.01 14.75
C LEU A 184 -3.84 -7.93 13.96
N PHE A 185 -3.40 -8.44 12.82
CA PHE A 185 -4.19 -9.31 11.95
C PHE A 185 -3.84 -10.79 12.13
N LYS A 186 -2.96 -11.17 13.08
CA LYS A 186 -2.62 -12.58 13.34
C LYS A 186 -3.74 -13.42 13.96
N HIS A 187 -4.77 -12.77 14.50
CA HIS A 187 -5.89 -13.47 15.12
C HIS A 187 -6.89 -13.92 14.06
N GLN A 188 -7.40 -15.16 14.15
CA GLN A 188 -8.33 -15.73 13.16
C GLN A 188 -9.66 -14.97 13.04
N VAL A 189 -10.02 -14.22 14.08
CA VAL A 189 -11.09 -13.21 14.01
C VAL A 189 -10.41 -11.87 13.81
N PRO A 190 -10.35 -11.34 12.58
CA PRO A 190 -9.79 -10.02 12.31
C PRO A 190 -10.74 -8.91 12.78
N PRO A 191 -10.22 -7.69 13.00
CA PRO A 191 -11.06 -6.51 13.17
C PRO A 191 -11.92 -6.26 11.92
N ASP A 192 -12.85 -5.32 12.03
CA ASP A 192 -13.54 -4.76 10.88
C ASP A 192 -12.59 -3.91 10.01
N ASP A 193 -13.09 -3.51 8.85
CA ASP A 193 -12.43 -2.61 7.91
C ASP A 193 -11.73 -1.44 8.63
N MET A 194 -10.48 -1.16 8.22
CA MET A 194 -9.65 -0.18 8.90
C MET A 194 -10.29 1.21 8.83
N HIS A 195 -10.80 1.59 7.66
CA HIS A 195 -11.37 2.92 7.45
C HIS A 195 -12.62 3.12 8.30
N TYR A 196 -13.53 2.15 8.29
CA TYR A 196 -14.71 2.10 9.14
C TYR A 196 -14.34 2.20 10.62
N VAL A 197 -13.41 1.35 11.08
CA VAL A 197 -13.04 1.30 12.51
C VAL A 197 -12.41 2.60 12.98
N LEU A 198 -11.52 3.19 12.18
CA LEU A 198 -10.86 4.43 12.54
C LEU A 198 -11.83 5.62 12.46
N HIS A 199 -12.72 5.66 11.48
CA HIS A 199 -13.74 6.69 11.40
C HIS A 199 -14.68 6.66 12.61
N GLU A 200 -15.23 5.49 12.93
CA GLU A 200 -16.29 5.33 13.92
C GLU A 200 -15.76 5.36 15.37
N PHE A 201 -14.63 4.71 15.63
CA PHE A 201 -14.19 4.42 17.00
C PHE A 201 -12.92 5.17 17.43
N SER A 202 -12.28 5.93 16.55
CA SER A 202 -11.04 6.65 16.84
C SER A 202 -11.19 8.18 16.77
N ARG A 203 -10.18 8.87 17.31
CA ARG A 203 -10.02 10.33 17.18
C ARG A 203 -9.26 10.74 15.91
N LEU A 204 -8.90 9.77 15.08
CA LEU A 204 -8.22 10.01 13.81
C LEU A 204 -9.24 10.35 12.72
N ARG A 205 -8.83 11.22 11.81
CA ARG A 205 -9.58 11.55 10.61
C ARG A 205 -8.69 11.37 9.40
N LEU A 206 -9.28 10.84 8.34
CA LEU A 206 -8.64 10.76 7.04
C LEU A 206 -8.73 12.14 6.38
N TYR A 207 -7.62 12.60 5.83
CA TYR A 207 -7.53 13.83 5.07
C TYR A 207 -6.99 13.51 3.68
N ASP A 208 -7.70 14.00 2.67
CA ASP A 208 -7.39 13.82 1.25
C ASP A 208 -5.91 14.14 0.99
N ASP A 209 -5.26 13.26 0.21
CA ASP A 209 -3.86 13.30 -0.20
C ASP A 209 -2.79 13.19 0.92
N LEU A 210 -3.18 13.22 2.20
CA LEU A 210 -2.24 13.27 3.34
C LEU A 210 -2.29 12.05 4.26
N GLY A 211 -3.46 11.44 4.43
CA GLY A 211 -3.67 10.28 5.30
C GLY A 211 -4.27 10.63 6.67
N TYR A 212 -3.96 9.84 7.69
CA TYR A 212 -4.59 9.92 9.01
C TYR A 212 -3.88 10.89 9.96
N ALA A 213 -4.64 11.77 10.58
CA ALA A 213 -4.18 12.67 11.64
C ALA A 213 -5.24 12.85 12.74
N PHE A 214 -4.83 13.39 13.90
CA PHE A 214 -5.79 13.79 14.93
C PHE A 214 -6.55 15.04 14.50
N GLU A 215 -7.86 15.06 14.74
CA GLU A 215 -8.73 16.20 14.41
C GLU A 215 -8.21 17.56 14.95
N GLU A 216 -7.62 17.55 16.15
CA GLU A 216 -7.08 18.75 16.81
C GLU A 216 -5.74 19.24 16.24
N SER A 217 -5.10 18.46 15.37
CA SER A 217 -3.71 18.67 14.97
C SER A 217 -3.51 19.49 13.70
N ILE A 218 -4.60 19.90 13.06
CA ILE A 218 -4.56 20.57 11.75
C ILE A 218 -4.90 22.07 11.90
N PRO A 219 -4.08 22.98 11.38
CA PRO A 219 -4.46 24.39 11.27
C PRO A 219 -5.65 24.51 10.30
N PRO A 220 -6.64 25.38 10.56
CA PRO A 220 -7.85 25.45 9.75
C PRO A 220 -7.50 25.68 8.29
N ILE A 221 -7.73 24.66 7.45
CA ILE A 221 -7.66 24.80 6.01
C ILE A 221 -8.73 25.84 5.67
N LYS A 222 -8.30 27.03 5.23
CA LYS A 222 -9.20 27.98 4.60
C LYS A 222 -9.70 27.29 3.33
N ARG A 223 -10.86 26.63 3.44
CA ARG A 223 -11.63 26.18 2.28
C ARG A 223 -11.87 27.43 1.43
N ASN A 224 -11.08 27.61 0.38
CA ASN A 224 -11.34 28.61 -0.64
C ASN A 224 -12.54 28.12 -1.45
N PHE A 225 -13.73 28.21 -0.86
CA PHE A 225 -15.00 28.25 -1.58
C PHE A 225 -15.05 29.56 -2.36
N ASN A 226 -14.32 29.65 -3.47
CA ASN A 226 -14.47 30.68 -4.49
C ASN A 226 -13.65 30.34 -5.73
N ARG A 227 -14.08 29.34 -6.52
CA ARG A 227 -13.74 29.32 -7.96
C ARG A 227 -14.59 28.41 -8.87
N PHE A 228 -15.90 28.32 -8.70
CA PHE A 228 -16.78 27.86 -9.80
C PHE A 228 -18.11 28.65 -9.85
N GLN A 229 -18.00 29.96 -10.01
CA GLN A 229 -19.05 30.75 -10.65
C GLN A 229 -18.39 31.68 -11.67
N ALA A 230 -18.21 31.17 -12.88
CA ALA A 230 -18.26 31.89 -14.16
C ALA A 230 -17.47 31.08 -15.19
N GLN A 231 -18.16 30.26 -15.98
CA GLN A 231 -18.17 30.32 -17.45
C GLN A 231 -18.75 29.04 -18.05
N GLY A 232 -19.82 29.21 -18.82
CA GLY A 232 -20.14 28.38 -20.00
C GLY A 232 -20.55 26.92 -19.79
N ARG A 233 -21.87 26.68 -19.72
CA ARG A 233 -22.44 25.42 -20.27
C ARG A 233 -22.08 25.29 -21.75
N PRO A 234 -21.90 24.05 -22.22
CA PRO A 234 -22.73 23.57 -23.31
C PRO A 234 -23.53 22.33 -22.92
N SER A 235 -24.54 22.07 -23.72
CA SER A 235 -25.76 21.32 -23.47
C SER A 235 -25.67 19.81 -23.71
N GLN A 236 -26.35 19.06 -22.84
CA GLN A 236 -27.21 17.89 -23.13
C GLN A 236 -26.65 16.76 -24.01
N GLY A 237 -26.18 15.70 -23.35
CA GLY A 237 -26.44 14.30 -23.73
C GLY A 237 -27.24 13.65 -22.59
N GLN A 238 -28.53 13.46 -22.80
CA GLN A 238 -29.47 12.96 -21.81
C GLN A 238 -29.29 11.43 -21.68
N ILE A 239 -28.63 10.97 -20.61
CA ILE A 239 -28.70 9.57 -20.19
C ILE A 239 -29.97 9.42 -19.36
N ASP A 240 -30.87 8.57 -19.83
CA ASP A 240 -32.11 8.19 -19.13
C ASP A 240 -31.74 7.32 -17.93
N VAL A 241 -31.90 7.87 -16.72
CA VAL A 241 -31.62 7.21 -15.44
C VAL A 241 -32.95 6.87 -14.78
N SER A 242 -33.67 5.88 -15.32
CA SER A 242 -34.98 5.46 -14.81
C SER A 242 -34.97 4.11 -14.09
N GLU A 243 -33.81 3.55 -13.73
CA GLU A 243 -33.73 2.37 -12.85
C GLU A 243 -32.68 2.56 -11.74
N ALA A 244 -33.09 3.24 -10.66
CA ALA A 244 -32.41 3.20 -9.37
C ALA A 244 -32.77 1.88 -8.64
N PRO A 245 -31.80 1.14 -8.06
CA PRO A 245 -32.09 -0.05 -7.26
C PRO A 245 -32.77 0.36 -5.93
N ALA A 246 -33.98 -0.14 -5.73
CA ALA A 246 -34.81 0.12 -4.57
C ALA A 246 -34.33 -0.68 -3.33
N TRP A 247 -33.41 -0.13 -2.54
CA TRP A 247 -33.18 -0.51 -1.12
C TRP A 247 -32.17 0.36 -0.36
N PHE A 248 -32.12 1.67 -0.62
CA PHE A 248 -31.62 2.65 0.36
C PHE A 248 -32.80 3.55 0.71
N ASP A 249 -33.39 3.35 1.89
CA ASP A 249 -34.23 4.36 2.50
C ASP A 249 -33.35 5.17 3.46
N GLU A 250 -33.39 6.50 3.28
CA GLU A 250 -32.72 7.58 4.02
C GLU A 250 -31.42 8.13 3.39
N ASP A 251 -31.60 9.23 2.65
CA ASP A 251 -30.64 10.00 1.84
C ASP A 251 -29.43 10.60 2.62
N GLU A 252 -29.29 10.37 3.92
CA GLU A 252 -28.23 10.98 4.75
C GLU A 252 -26.93 10.14 4.80
N ASP A 253 -26.99 8.81 4.65
CA ASP A 253 -25.80 7.94 4.74
C ASP A 253 -25.09 7.73 3.40
N LEU A 254 -25.77 8.01 2.29
CA LEU A 254 -25.23 7.88 0.93
C LEU A 254 -24.27 9.01 0.58
N ASP A 255 -24.50 10.23 1.10
CA ASP A 255 -23.59 11.36 0.91
C ASP A 255 -22.34 11.25 1.81
N ALA A 256 -22.41 10.55 2.94
CA ALA A 256 -21.27 10.28 3.82
C ALA A 256 -20.35 9.18 3.25
N TRP A 257 -20.93 8.10 2.71
CA TRP A 257 -20.16 7.06 2.01
C TRP A 257 -19.70 7.48 0.61
N ARG A 258 -20.48 8.31 -0.12
CA ARG A 258 -19.95 9.00 -1.32
C ARG A 258 -18.90 10.02 -0.95
N GLN A 259 -18.96 10.73 0.17
CA GLN A 259 -17.82 11.55 0.59
C GLN A 259 -16.61 10.72 1.05
N ALA A 260 -16.77 9.44 1.42
CA ALA A 260 -15.62 8.56 1.56
C ALA A 260 -15.10 8.14 0.18
N TYR A 261 -15.97 7.70 -0.74
CA TYR A 261 -15.58 7.13 -2.03
C TYR A 261 -15.36 8.10 -3.22
N ASP A 262 -16.12 9.19 -3.35
CA ASP A 262 -15.85 10.31 -4.26
C ASP A 262 -14.66 11.18 -3.80
N VAL A 263 -14.23 11.06 -2.54
CA VAL A 263 -12.93 11.59 -2.06
C VAL A 263 -11.76 10.76 -2.60
N PHE A 264 -11.99 9.51 -3.01
CA PHE A 264 -10.98 8.65 -3.65
C PHE A 264 -10.85 8.89 -5.16
N GLY A 265 -11.38 10.00 -5.67
CA GLY A 265 -11.16 10.49 -7.03
C GLY A 265 -9.73 10.97 -7.24
N VAL A 266 -8.78 10.03 -7.34
CA VAL A 266 -7.50 10.30 -7.98
C VAL A 266 -7.81 10.62 -9.44
N ASN A 267 -7.72 11.89 -9.81
CA ASN A 267 -7.79 12.34 -11.20
C ASN A 267 -6.54 11.78 -11.92
N TYR A 268 -6.67 10.59 -12.52
CA TYR A 268 -5.63 9.98 -13.35
C TYR A 268 -5.65 10.48 -14.82
N ASP A 269 -6.25 11.65 -15.08
CA ASP A 269 -6.38 12.21 -16.43
C ASP A 269 -5.21 13.14 -16.85
N ASP A 270 -4.10 13.19 -16.10
CA ASP A 270 -2.97 14.10 -16.39
C ASP A 270 -1.62 13.41 -16.68
N PHE A 271 -1.63 12.11 -17.03
CA PHE A 271 -0.42 11.34 -17.38
C PHE A 271 -0.33 10.90 -18.85
N ASP A 272 -0.94 11.65 -19.77
CA ASP A 272 -0.78 11.47 -21.22
C ASP A 272 -0.03 12.67 -21.85
N ASP A 273 1.22 12.92 -21.45
CA ASP A 273 2.15 13.66 -22.32
C ASP A 273 3.65 13.46 -21.97
N VAL A 274 4.20 12.27 -22.22
CA VAL A 274 5.66 12.14 -22.48
C VAL A 274 5.92 11.13 -23.59
N SER A 275 5.57 11.50 -24.82
CA SER A 275 6.15 10.88 -26.02
C SER A 275 7.31 11.73 -26.53
N MET A 276 8.54 11.58 -26.02
CA MET A 276 9.76 12.02 -26.73
C MET A 276 11.03 11.35 -26.15
N MET A 277 11.50 10.29 -26.80
CA MET A 277 12.89 10.11 -27.27
C MET A 277 13.19 8.62 -27.49
N ASP A 278 12.72 8.13 -28.63
CA ASP A 278 13.37 7.05 -29.36
C ASP A 278 14.26 7.71 -30.43
N SER A 279 15.58 7.51 -30.37
CA SER A 279 16.45 7.28 -31.54
C SER A 279 17.95 7.41 -31.22
N PHE A 280 18.68 6.41 -31.73
CA PHE A 280 20.12 6.25 -32.02
C PHE A 280 20.81 5.17 -31.16
N ILE A 281 20.84 3.89 -31.58
CA ILE A 281 21.60 3.23 -32.68
C ILE A 281 22.85 2.48 -32.16
N ASP A 282 22.80 1.15 -32.34
CA ASP A 282 23.81 0.13 -32.67
C ASP A 282 25.01 -0.19 -31.73
N ASP A 283 24.89 -1.33 -31.01
CA ASP A 283 25.64 -2.62 -31.11
C ASP A 283 27.10 -2.64 -31.63
N PRO A 284 27.91 -3.71 -31.42
CA PRO A 284 28.27 -4.52 -30.24
C PRO A 284 29.82 -4.61 -30.04
N ASP A 285 30.25 -5.37 -29.03
CA ASP A 285 31.61 -5.91 -28.81
C ASP A 285 32.74 -4.92 -28.50
N ASP A 286 33.17 -4.86 -27.23
CA ASP A 286 34.61 -4.86 -26.95
C ASP A 286 34.94 -5.39 -25.54
N ALA A 287 35.82 -6.37 -25.54
CA ALA A 287 36.37 -7.04 -24.39
C ALA A 287 37.24 -6.08 -23.55
N PHE A 288 37.00 -6.02 -22.23
CA PHE A 288 37.88 -5.31 -21.30
C PHE A 288 38.10 -6.12 -20.00
N TRP A 289 38.61 -7.35 -20.16
CA TRP A 289 39.26 -8.10 -19.09
C TRP A 289 40.72 -8.33 -19.49
N ASP A 290 41.54 -7.29 -19.36
CA ASP A 290 42.99 -7.39 -19.19
C ASP A 290 43.55 -6.00 -18.87
N VAL A 291 43.59 -5.63 -17.59
CA VAL A 291 44.60 -4.70 -17.09
C VAL A 291 45.15 -5.28 -15.79
N GLU A 292 46.40 -5.68 -15.90
CA GLU A 292 47.32 -6.14 -14.87
C GLU A 292 47.51 -5.07 -13.77
N ASP A 293 47.85 -5.52 -12.57
CA ASP A 293 48.30 -4.72 -11.42
C ASP A 293 49.35 -3.64 -11.83
N ASP A 294 48.95 -2.37 -11.84
CA ASP A 294 49.86 -1.22 -11.84
C ASP A 294 49.78 -0.47 -10.50
N PRO A 295 50.79 -0.56 -9.62
CA PRO A 295 50.79 0.10 -8.33
C PRO A 295 51.27 1.54 -8.50
N GLY A 296 50.41 2.43 -8.99
CA GLY A 296 50.72 3.85 -9.05
C GLY A 296 49.77 4.69 -9.90
N MET A 297 48.54 4.92 -9.43
CA MET A 297 47.63 5.91 -10.03
C MET A 297 47.03 6.80 -8.94
N ASP A 298 47.32 8.10 -9.13
CA ASP A 298 46.83 9.31 -8.50
C ASP A 298 45.45 9.27 -7.80
N ASP A 299 45.38 9.89 -6.62
CA ASP A 299 44.17 10.25 -5.86
C ASP A 299 43.19 11.20 -6.60
N ASN A 300 43.43 11.48 -7.89
CA ASN A 300 42.68 12.44 -8.71
C ASN A 300 41.61 11.79 -9.62
N ALA A 301 41.42 10.47 -9.55
CA ALA A 301 40.32 9.79 -10.24
C ALA A 301 38.96 9.90 -9.49
N SER A 302 38.95 10.49 -8.29
CA SER A 302 37.78 10.57 -7.40
C SER A 302 36.78 11.69 -7.75
N GLU A 303 36.99 12.47 -8.82
CA GLU A 303 36.11 13.60 -9.20
C GLU A 303 35.12 13.27 -10.34
N LEU A 304 35.15 12.06 -10.90
CA LEU A 304 34.38 11.68 -12.10
C LEU A 304 33.46 10.46 -11.93
N CYS A 305 33.01 10.16 -10.71
CA CYS A 305 31.94 9.19 -10.54
C CYS A 305 30.61 9.79 -11.04
N GLU A 306 30.12 9.29 -12.18
CA GLU A 306 28.85 9.70 -12.78
C GLU A 306 27.66 9.52 -11.82
N GLY A 307 27.66 8.44 -11.03
CA GLY A 307 26.63 8.17 -10.00
C GLY A 307 26.61 9.23 -8.89
N TYR A 308 27.77 9.65 -8.38
CA TYR A 308 27.85 10.70 -7.37
C TYR A 308 27.45 12.07 -7.92
N GLN A 309 27.77 12.36 -9.19
CA GLN A 309 27.34 13.60 -9.86
C GLN A 309 25.82 13.64 -10.06
N SER A 310 25.21 12.50 -10.44
CA SER A 310 23.75 12.36 -10.52
C SER A 310 23.10 12.62 -9.16
N TYR A 311 23.61 11.96 -8.10
CA TYR A 311 23.16 12.17 -6.72
C TYR A 311 23.22 13.64 -6.29
N LEU A 312 24.34 14.34 -6.55
CA LEU A 312 24.46 15.75 -6.20
C LEU A 312 23.45 16.61 -6.97
N SER A 313 23.24 16.33 -8.25
CA SER A 313 22.28 17.06 -9.07
C SER A 313 20.86 16.94 -8.54
N GLU A 314 20.44 15.74 -8.16
CA GLU A 314 19.13 15.49 -7.54
C GLU A 314 19.03 16.12 -6.14
N PHE A 315 20.09 15.99 -5.33
CA PHE A 315 20.12 16.56 -3.99
C PHE A 315 19.92 18.08 -3.99
N TYR A 316 20.56 18.79 -4.92
CA TYR A 316 20.39 20.24 -5.06
C TYR A 316 19.04 20.65 -5.67
N ASN A 317 18.41 19.77 -6.45
CA ASN A 317 17.06 20.02 -7.00
C ASN A 317 15.95 19.92 -5.93
N ILE A 318 16.19 19.23 -4.81
CA ILE A 318 15.16 18.91 -3.80
C ILE A 318 14.99 20.03 -2.72
N GLU A 319 15.69 21.17 -2.81
CA GLU A 319 15.67 22.24 -1.79
C GLU A 319 15.84 21.73 -0.34
N SER A 320 16.72 20.74 -0.15
CA SER A 320 17.04 20.22 1.18
C SER A 320 17.93 21.20 1.96
N ASN A 321 17.64 21.39 3.25
CA ASN A 321 18.48 22.16 4.18
C ASN A 321 19.66 21.32 4.75
N GLU A 322 19.86 20.10 4.26
CA GLU A 322 20.92 19.21 4.73
C GLU A 322 22.21 19.37 3.91
N GLN A 323 23.32 18.86 4.45
CA GLN A 323 24.58 18.78 3.71
C GLN A 323 24.60 17.50 2.88
N PRO A 324 25.04 17.55 1.61
CA PRO A 324 25.18 16.35 0.79
C PRO A 324 26.21 15.40 1.41
N LEU A 325 26.02 14.10 1.17
CA LEU A 325 26.99 13.08 1.55
C LEU A 325 28.31 13.35 0.85
N SER A 326 29.43 13.06 1.53
CA SER A 326 30.73 13.05 0.86
C SER A 326 30.82 11.91 -0.15
N HIS A 327 31.70 12.04 -1.16
CA HIS A 327 31.92 11.02 -2.20
C HIS A 327 32.19 9.62 -1.62
N MET A 328 32.97 9.54 -0.54
CA MET A 328 33.24 8.28 0.16
C MET A 328 32.00 7.71 0.87
N GLU A 329 31.19 8.57 1.48
CA GLU A 329 29.96 8.16 2.16
C GLU A 329 28.88 7.71 1.18
N PHE A 330 28.83 8.31 -0.01
CA PHE A 330 27.96 7.89 -1.10
C PHE A 330 28.27 6.46 -1.54
N HIS A 331 29.52 6.14 -1.84
CA HIS A 331 29.90 4.78 -2.25
C HIS A 331 29.76 3.75 -1.13
N LEU A 332 29.97 4.13 0.13
CA LEU A 332 29.69 3.25 1.27
C LEU A 332 28.19 2.95 1.39
N LEU A 333 27.34 3.96 1.16
CA LEU A 333 25.90 3.78 1.16
C LEU A 333 25.44 2.91 -0.03
N GLU A 334 25.98 3.16 -1.22
CA GLU A 334 25.73 2.37 -2.43
C GLU A 334 26.09 0.89 -2.22
N ALA A 335 27.31 0.60 -1.76
CA ALA A 335 27.75 -0.76 -1.47
C ALA A 335 26.94 -1.44 -0.35
N GLU A 336 26.48 -0.67 0.65
CA GLU A 336 25.63 -1.19 1.72
C GLU A 336 24.21 -1.49 1.23
N LEU A 337 23.64 -0.65 0.35
CA LEU A 337 22.34 -0.89 -0.28
C LEU A 337 22.40 -2.10 -1.22
N GLU A 338 23.44 -2.22 -2.04
CA GLU A 338 23.67 -3.41 -2.88
C GLU A 338 23.81 -4.67 -2.02
N MET A 339 24.52 -4.59 -0.89
CA MET A 339 24.62 -5.71 0.05
C MET A 339 23.26 -6.05 0.67
N LEU A 340 22.44 -5.06 1.04
CA LEU A 340 21.10 -5.31 1.60
C LEU A 340 20.17 -5.96 0.58
N VAL A 341 20.21 -5.52 -0.69
CA VAL A 341 19.50 -6.16 -1.80
C VAL A 341 20.03 -7.58 -2.06
N GLY A 342 21.35 -7.78 -1.98
CA GLY A 342 21.94 -9.12 -2.08
C GLY A 342 21.53 -10.04 -0.93
N LEU A 343 21.47 -9.52 0.30
CA LEU A 343 21.01 -10.27 1.48
C LEU A 343 19.51 -10.56 1.45
N GLU A 344 18.70 -9.69 0.84
CA GLU A 344 17.28 -9.96 0.54
C GLU A 344 17.15 -11.14 -0.42
N GLN A 345 17.94 -11.15 -1.50
CA GLN A 345 17.95 -12.23 -2.48
C GLN A 345 18.46 -13.56 -1.89
N GLU A 346 19.44 -13.51 -0.99
CA GLU A 346 20.11 -14.70 -0.45
C GLU A 346 19.47 -15.23 0.85
N PHE A 347 18.92 -14.37 1.71
CA PHE A 347 18.53 -14.70 3.09
C PHE A 347 17.17 -14.15 3.52
N GLY A 348 16.17 -14.01 2.64
CA GLY A 348 14.80 -13.58 2.95
C GLY A 348 14.03 -14.33 4.07
N TYR A 349 14.68 -15.19 4.86
CA TYR A 349 14.17 -15.74 6.12
C TYR A 349 14.71 -14.95 7.32
N LEU A 350 13.89 -14.78 8.36
CA LEU A 350 14.41 -14.46 9.70
C LEU A 350 15.46 -15.52 10.06
N MET A 351 16.65 -15.11 10.48
CA MET A 351 17.69 -16.04 10.88
C MET A 351 17.12 -17.00 11.95
N PRO A 352 17.43 -18.31 11.93
CA PRO A 352 16.91 -19.27 12.92
C PRO A 352 17.17 -18.86 14.39
N GLU A 353 18.18 -18.02 14.62
CA GLU A 353 18.49 -17.43 15.92
C GLU A 353 17.53 -16.30 16.34
N GLN A 354 16.95 -15.58 15.37
CA GLN A 354 15.92 -14.57 15.57
C GLN A 354 14.55 -15.21 15.78
N GLU A 355 14.24 -16.32 15.09
CA GLU A 355 13.01 -17.08 15.33
C GLU A 355 12.94 -17.65 16.76
N LYS A 356 14.06 -18.13 17.30
CA LYS A 356 14.13 -18.69 18.66
C LYS A 356 13.92 -17.67 19.79
N ARG A 357 14.00 -16.37 19.50
CA ARG A 357 13.85 -15.28 20.49
C ARG A 357 12.44 -14.67 20.50
N LYS A 358 11.50 -15.22 19.72
CA LYS A 358 10.07 -14.87 19.74
C LYS A 358 9.26 -15.56 20.86
N LEU A 359 9.85 -16.53 21.56
CA LEU A 359 9.34 -17.11 22.81
C LEU A 359 10.01 -16.42 23.99
#